data_AF-A0A953X2E4-F1
#
_entry.id   AF-A0A953X2E4-F1
#
_cell.length_a   1.000
_cell.length_b   1.000
_cell.length_c   1.000
_cell.angle_alpha   90.00
_cell.angle_beta   90.00
_cell.angle_gamma   90.00
#
_symmetry.space_group_name_H-M   'P 1'
#
loop_
_entity.id
_entity.type
_entity.pdbx_description
1 polymer ?
#
loop_
_entity_poly.entity_id
_entity_poly.type
_entity_poly.pdbx_seq_one_letter_code
_entity_poly.pdbx_strand_id
1 'polypeptide(L)' 'AIQKELGDGEDGRDELAEIEDKLEKTKLSKEAREKAQNELKKLRQMSPMSAEATVVRNYL' A
#
# COMPACT_ATOMS: atom_id res chain seq x y z
N ALA A 1 0.77 9.20 27.87
CA ALA A 1 0.92 9.26 26.40
C ALA A 1 0.39 7.97 25.80
N ILE A 2 -0.94 7.85 25.69
CA ILE A 2 -1.61 6.68 25.07
C ILE A 2 -2.80 7.25 24.31
N GLN A 3 -2.50 7.94 23.21
CA GLN A 3 -3.48 8.50 22.26
C GLN A 3 -2.97 8.27 20.82
N LYS A 4 -2.18 7.23 20.59
CA LYS A 4 -1.52 6.97 19.29
C LYS A 4 -1.86 5.60 18.68
N GLU A 5 -2.91 4.93 19.14
CA GLU A 5 -3.19 3.54 18.73
C GLU A 5 -4.67 3.28 18.40
N LEU A 6 -5.42 4.33 18.04
CA LEU A 6 -6.85 4.23 17.73
C LEU A 6 -7.19 4.75 16.32
N GLY A 7 -6.23 4.68 15.38
CA GLY A 7 -6.43 5.03 13.96
C GLY A 7 -6.20 3.87 12.97
N ASP A 8 -5.71 2.71 13.43
CA ASP A 8 -5.10 1.68 12.57
C ASP A 8 -6.09 0.97 11.61
N GLY A 9 -7.40 1.04 11.88
CA GLY A 9 -8.41 0.38 11.06
C GLY A 9 -8.82 1.15 9.78
N GLU A 10 -8.66 2.47 9.78
CA GLU A 10 -9.01 3.34 8.63
C GLU A 10 -7.76 3.73 7.83
N ASP A 11 -6.62 3.94 8.51
CA ASP A 11 -5.35 4.40 7.92
C ASP A 11 -4.83 3.47 6.80
N GLY A 12 -4.92 2.15 6.99
CA GLY A 12 -4.47 1.18 5.97
C GLY A 12 -5.33 1.15 4.69
N ARG A 13 -6.60 1.58 4.75
CA ARG A 13 -7.46 1.68 3.56
C ARG A 13 -7.22 2.96 2.78
N ASP A 14 -7.02 4.08 3.49
CA ASP A 14 -6.63 5.35 2.89
C ASP A 14 -5.26 5.24 2.22
N GLU A 15 -4.27 4.63 2.88
CA GLU A 15 -2.93 4.43 2.32
C GLU A 15 -2.95 3.63 1.02
N LEU A 16 -3.74 2.54 0.96
CA LEU A 16 -3.89 1.74 -0.26
C LEU A 16 -4.49 2.53 -1.42
N ALA A 17 -5.46 3.42 -1.14
CA ALA A 17 -6.05 4.28 -2.14
C ALA A 17 -5.05 5.35 -2.64
N GLU A 18 -4.23 5.90 -1.75
CA GLU A 18 -3.17 6.84 -2.13
C GLU A 18 -2.09 6.18 -3.00
N ILE A 19 -1.69 4.95 -2.68
CA ILE A 19 -0.72 4.19 -3.49
C ILE A 19 -1.32 3.91 -4.88
N GLU A 20 -2.58 3.48 -4.95
CA GLU A 20 -3.26 3.25 -6.22
C GLU A 20 -3.30 4.51 -7.10
N ASP A 21 -3.71 5.64 -6.53
CA ASP A 21 -3.75 6.93 -7.23
C ASP A 21 -2.36 7.36 -7.74
N LYS A 22 -1.32 7.18 -6.94
CA LYS A 22 0.07 7.45 -7.34
C LYS A 22 0.51 6.56 -8.50
N LEU A 23 0.17 5.27 -8.49
CA LEU A 23 0.48 4.35 -9.58
C LEU A 23 -0.24 4.71 -10.89
N GLU A 24 -1.45 5.28 -10.81
CA GLU A 24 -2.19 5.72 -11.99
C GLU A 24 -1.67 7.04 -12.56
N LYS A 25 -1.28 7.99 -11.70
CA LYS A 25 -0.75 9.30 -12.10
C LYS A 25 0.71 9.25 -12.56
N THR A 26 1.47 8.28 -12.07
CA THR A 26 2.89 8.14 -12.43
C THR A 26 3.04 7.49 -13.80
N LYS A 27 3.86 8.09 -14.66
CA LYS A 27 4.20 7.49 -15.96
C LYS A 27 5.21 6.36 -15.76
N LEU A 28 4.69 5.15 -15.53
CA LEU A 28 5.48 3.93 -15.47
C LEU A 28 5.56 3.26 -16.84
N SER A 29 6.68 2.61 -17.12
CA SER A 29 6.79 1.64 -18.22
C SER A 29 5.77 0.51 -18.02
N LYS A 30 5.35 -0.15 -19.11
CA LYS A 30 4.35 -1.24 -19.06
C LYS A 30 4.69 -2.31 -18.01
N GLU A 31 5.93 -2.80 -18.04
CA GLU A 31 6.43 -3.83 -17.11
C GLU A 31 6.40 -3.35 -15.65
N ALA A 32 6.83 -2.11 -15.39
CA ALA A 32 6.81 -1.52 -14.05
C ALA A 32 5.39 -1.37 -13.51
N ARG A 33 4.44 -0.97 -14.38
CA ARG A 33 3.03 -0.85 -14.02
C ARG A 33 2.42 -2.21 -13.68
N GLU A 34 2.68 -3.23 -14.50
CA GLU A 34 2.20 -4.60 -14.22
C GLU A 34 2.77 -5.14 -12.89
N LYS A 35 4.06 -4.90 -12.62
CA LYS A 35 4.69 -5.32 -11.37
C LYS A 35 4.08 -4.60 -10.15
N ALA A 36 3.94 -3.28 -10.21
CA ALA A 36 3.38 -2.49 -9.12
C ALA A 36 1.91 -2.87 -8.82
N GLN A 37 1.11 -3.10 -9.86
CA GLN A 37 -0.27 -3.58 -9.72
C GLN A 37 -0.34 -4.96 -9.04
N ASN A 38 0.57 -5.87 -9.39
CA ASN A 38 0.65 -7.18 -8.74
C ASN A 38 1.03 -7.06 -7.25
N GLU A 39 2.00 -6.22 -6.90
CA GLU A 39 2.40 -6.02 -5.51
C GLU A 39 1.31 -5.31 -4.70
N LEU A 40 0.62 -4.31 -5.28
CA LEU A 40 -0.54 -3.67 -4.64
C LEU A 40 -1.67 -4.67 -4.37
N LYS A 41 -1.93 -5.59 -5.32
CA LYS A 41 -2.93 -6.65 -5.14
C LYS A 41 -2.57 -7.58 -3.99
N LYS A 42 -1.30 -7.94 -3.83
CA LYS A 42 -0.82 -8.73 -2.69
C LYS A 42 -0.97 -7.95 -1.39
N LEU A 43 -0.57 -6.67 -1.38
CA LEU A 43 -0.66 -5.79 -0.22
C LEU A 43 -2.12 -5.66 0.29
N ARG A 44 -3.09 -5.56 -0.61
CA ARG A 44 -4.55 -5.55 -0.28
C ARG A 44 -5.02 -6.82 0.44
N GLN A 45 -4.34 -7.94 0.26
CA GLN A 45 -4.67 -9.23 0.89
C GLN A 45 -3.90 -9.46 2.20
N MET A 46 -2.86 -8.68 2.46
CA MET A 46 -2.07 -8.77 3.68
C MET A 46 -2.77 -8.03 4.83
N SER A 47 -2.53 -8.48 6.06
CA SER A 47 -2.93 -7.71 7.23
C SER A 47 -2.10 -6.41 7.26
N PRO A 48 -2.72 -5.23 7.44
CA PRO A 48 -2.02 -3.95 7.37
C PRO A 48 -0.85 -3.85 8.36
N MET A 49 -0.96 -4.49 9.54
CA MET A 49 0.11 -4.50 10.55
C MET A 49 1.22 -5.52 10.29
N SER A 50 1.15 -6.35 9.24
CA SER A 50 2.16 -7.38 9.00
C SER A 50 3.51 -6.78 8.58
N ALA A 51 4.60 -7.39 9.04
CA ALA A 51 5.95 -7.05 8.60
C ALA A 51 6.10 -7.18 7.07
N GLU A 52 5.44 -8.16 6.46
CA GLU A 52 5.42 -8.34 5.01
C GLU A 52 4.71 -7.18 4.31
N ALA A 53 3.58 -6.70 4.87
CA ALA A 53 2.88 -5.54 4.35
C ALA A 53 3.77 -4.29 4.42
N THR A 54 4.52 -4.12 5.51
CA THR A 54 5.46 -3.00 5.66
C THR A 54 6.55 -3.02 4.58
N VAL A 55 7.11 -4.19 4.28
CA VAL A 55 8.13 -4.32 3.23
C VAL A 55 7.56 -3.98 1.86
N VAL A 56 6.36 -4.48 1.54
CA VAL A 56 5.71 -4.22 0.24
C VAL A 56 5.30 -2.74 0.10
N ARG A 57 4.81 -2.09 1.17
CA ARG A 57 4.53 -0.64 1.17
C ARG A 57 5.76 0.21 0.88
N ASN A 58 6.93 -0.17 1.42
CA ASN A 58 8.17 0.55 1.15
C ASN A 58 8.72 0.28 -0.26
N TYR A 59 8.34 -0.84 -0.86
CA TYR A 59 8.74 -1.20 -2.21
C TYR A 59 7.92 -0.48 -3.29
N LEU A 60 6.61 -0.29 -3.03
CA LEU A 60 5.65 0.41 -3.88
C LEU A 60 5.79 1.94 -3.81
#